data_AF-A0A2U9C2G5-F1
#
_entry.id   AF-A0A2U9C2G5-F1
#
_cell.length_a   1.000
_cell.length_b   1.000
_cell.length_c   1.000
_cell.angle_alpha   90.00
_cell.angle_beta   90.00
_cell.angle_gamma   90.00
#
_symmetry.space_group_name_H-M   'P 1'
#
loop_
_entity.id
_entity.type
_entity.pdbx_description
1 polymer ?
#
loop_
_entity_poly.entity_id
_entity_poly.type
_entity_poly.pdbx_seq_one_letter_code
_entity_poly.pdbx_strand_id
1 'polypeptide(L)'
;MTAPVTLNVGGHLYTTSLSTLQRYPDSMLGAMFRGDFPTTRDSKGNYFIDRDGTLFRYILNFLRTSELTLPLDFTETDLLRKEADFYQIEPLIQCLSDPKPLYPPDIFEEVVELSSTRKLSKYSNPVAVIITQLTITTKVHALLEGISNNFTKWNKHMMDTRDCQVSFTFGPCDYHQEVSLRVLLMDYIMKQGFTIRNTRVHHMSERANENTVEHHWTFCRPAIKVED
;
A
#
# COMPACT_ATOMS: atom_id res chain seq x y z
N MET A 1 17.47 26.01 23.03
CA MET A 1 17.49 24.58 23.37
C MET A 1 16.60 24.38 24.58
N THR A 2 15.58 23.54 24.50
CA THR A 2 14.79 23.19 25.68
C THR A 2 15.60 22.23 26.55
N ALA A 3 15.52 22.39 27.87
CA ALA A 3 16.20 21.48 28.79
C ALA A 3 15.68 20.05 28.58
N PRO A 4 16.55 19.04 28.71
CA PRO A 4 16.13 17.64 28.63
C PRO A 4 15.13 17.31 29.74
N VAL A 5 14.15 16.49 29.39
CA VAL A 5 13.13 15.97 30.29
C VAL A 5 13.38 14.47 30.46
N THR A 6 13.39 14.02 31.71
CA THR A 6 13.55 12.60 32.05
C THR A 6 12.22 12.03 32.54
N LEU A 7 11.84 10.91 31.93
CA LEU A 7 10.68 10.09 32.27
C LEU A 7 11.17 8.78 32.89
N ASN A 8 10.50 8.32 33.92
CA ASN A 8 10.61 6.98 34.50
C ASN A 8 9.33 6.22 34.16
N VAL A 9 9.41 5.30 33.20
CA VAL A 9 8.27 4.51 32.71
C VAL A 9 8.42 3.08 33.20
N GLY A 10 7.67 2.70 34.25
CA GLY A 10 7.74 1.37 34.86
C GLY A 10 9.16 0.97 35.29
N GLY A 11 9.98 1.93 35.74
CA GLY A 11 11.38 1.72 36.11
C GLY A 11 12.41 2.01 35.00
N HIS A 12 11.98 2.22 33.75
CA HIS A 12 12.87 2.52 32.63
C HIS A 12 13.04 4.03 32.46
N LEU A 13 14.28 4.50 32.48
CA LEU A 13 14.58 5.92 32.33
C LEU A 13 14.74 6.30 30.85
N TYR A 14 13.92 7.24 30.41
CA TYR A 14 13.98 7.84 29.08
C TYR A 14 14.26 9.32 29.18
N THR A 15 15.18 9.81 28.36
CA THR A 15 15.50 11.24 28.27
C THR A 15 15.16 11.75 26.88
N THR A 16 14.42 12.86 26.81
CA THR A 16 14.00 13.48 25.56
C THR A 16 13.78 14.99 25.75
N SER A 17 13.24 15.69 24.76
CA SER A 17 12.93 17.11 24.84
C SER A 17 11.43 17.34 24.99
N LEU A 18 11.06 18.49 25.54
CA LEU A 18 9.66 18.92 25.64
C LEU A 18 8.96 18.93 24.26
N SER A 19 9.67 19.32 23.21
CA SER A 19 9.14 19.37 21.84
C SER A 19 8.73 17.99 21.31
N THR A 20 9.43 16.93 21.71
CA THR A 20 9.06 15.55 21.35
C THR A 20 7.80 15.13 22.10
N LEU A 21 7.72 15.38 23.41
CA LEU A 21 6.56 15.01 24.22
C LEU A 21 5.29 15.79 23.82
N GLN A 22 5.45 17.01 23.31
CA GLN A 22 4.37 17.86 22.80
C GLN A 22 4.14 17.73 21.29
N ARG A 23 4.79 16.79 20.59
CA ARG A 23 4.65 16.56 19.14
C ARG A 23 3.17 16.42 18.72
N TYR A 24 2.40 15.70 19.54
CA TYR A 24 0.96 15.55 19.39
C TYR A 24 0.29 16.22 20.60
N PRO A 25 -0.14 17.49 20.46
CA PRO A 25 -0.76 18.24 21.53
C PRO A 25 -1.98 17.53 22.13
N ASP A 26 -2.78 16.86 21.32
CA ASP A 26 -4.03 16.24 21.79
C ASP A 26 -3.81 14.89 22.48
N SER A 27 -2.55 14.42 22.57
CA SER A 27 -2.20 13.20 23.30
C SER A 27 -2.10 13.43 24.81
N MET A 28 -2.15 12.33 25.58
CA MET A 28 -1.95 12.36 27.03
C MET A 28 -0.62 13.01 27.41
N LEU A 29 0.48 12.66 26.71
CA LEU A 29 1.80 13.24 26.95
C LEU A 29 1.83 14.73 26.57
N GLY A 30 1.17 15.11 25.48
CA GLY A 30 1.03 16.51 25.10
C GLY A 30 0.37 17.34 26.19
N ALA A 31 -0.74 16.84 26.76
CA ALA A 31 -1.45 17.52 27.83
C ALA A 31 -0.69 17.51 29.17
N MET A 32 -0.06 16.39 29.52
CA MET A 32 0.77 16.24 30.71
C MET A 32 1.88 17.29 30.78
N PHE A 33 2.51 17.57 29.63
CA PHE A 33 3.62 18.51 29.52
C PHE A 33 3.22 19.93 29.12
N ARG A 34 1.92 20.20 28.93
CA ARG A 34 1.37 21.57 28.89
C ARG A 34 1.01 22.12 30.27
N GLY A 35 0.97 21.25 31.28
CA GLY A 35 0.53 21.61 32.64
C GLY A 35 -0.96 21.40 32.87
N ASP A 36 -1.66 20.74 31.94
CA ASP A 36 -3.10 20.49 32.01
C ASP A 36 -3.46 19.34 32.98
N PHE A 37 -2.46 18.54 33.40
CA PHE A 37 -2.66 17.35 34.23
C PHE A 37 -1.69 17.28 35.41
N PRO A 38 -2.14 16.75 36.57
CA PRO A 38 -1.25 16.42 37.68
C PRO A 38 -0.26 15.34 37.27
N THR A 39 1.01 15.53 37.63
CA THR A 39 2.10 14.62 37.26
C THR A 39 2.74 14.00 38.49
N THR A 40 2.82 12.67 38.52
CA THR A 40 3.57 11.95 39.55
C THR A 40 5.06 12.05 39.27
N ARG A 41 5.87 12.14 40.32
CA ARG A 41 7.34 12.12 40.22
C ARG A 41 7.92 11.00 41.08
N ASP A 42 9.02 10.41 40.62
CA ASP A 42 9.79 9.44 41.41
C ASP A 42 10.63 10.13 42.50
N SER A 43 11.32 9.34 43.33
CA SER A 43 12.17 9.85 44.41
C SER A 43 13.37 10.69 43.94
N LYS A 44 13.67 10.68 42.64
CA LYS A 44 14.74 11.47 42.01
C LYS A 44 14.17 12.69 41.27
N GLY A 45 12.86 12.92 41.33
CA GLY A 45 12.18 14.06 40.72
C GLY A 45 11.87 13.89 39.22
N ASN A 46 12.09 12.71 38.64
CA ASN A 46 11.72 12.41 37.25
C ASN A 46 10.21 12.21 37.15
N TYR A 47 9.62 12.55 36.00
CA TYR A 47 8.20 12.26 35.77
C TYR A 47 7.98 10.74 35.73
N PHE A 48 7.04 10.25 36.52
CA PHE A 48 6.78 8.82 36.66
C PHE A 48 5.50 8.42 35.94
N ILE A 49 5.59 7.33 35.16
CA ILE A 49 4.49 6.73 34.43
C ILE A 49 4.50 5.23 34.74
N ASP A 50 3.42 4.72 35.32
CA ASP A 50 3.29 3.31 35.71
C ASP A 50 2.83 2.44 34.52
N ARG A 51 3.70 2.31 33.51
CA ARG A 51 3.44 1.60 32.25
C ARG A 51 4.65 0.80 31.79
N ASP A 52 4.49 0.05 30.71
CA ASP A 52 5.55 -0.78 30.12
C ASP A 52 6.68 0.09 29.55
N GLY A 53 7.81 0.10 30.26
CA GLY A 53 8.99 0.83 29.85
C GLY A 53 9.70 0.25 28.63
N THR A 54 9.53 -1.03 28.30
CA THR A 54 10.14 -1.66 27.12
C THR A 54 9.45 -1.19 25.85
N LEU A 55 8.12 -1.23 25.85
CA LEU A 55 7.30 -0.80 24.71
C LEU A 55 7.34 0.72 24.51
N PHE A 56 7.56 1.48 25.58
CA PHE A 56 7.67 2.94 25.52
C PHE A 56 8.76 3.44 24.55
N ARG A 57 9.80 2.65 24.29
CA ARG A 57 10.82 3.01 23.28
C ARG A 57 10.20 3.29 21.90
N TYR A 58 9.22 2.48 21.49
CA TYR A 58 8.55 2.63 20.19
C TYR A 58 7.62 3.83 20.18
N ILE A 59 6.90 4.08 21.29
CA ILE A 59 6.12 5.29 21.50
C ILE A 59 7.01 6.53 21.33
N LEU A 60 8.15 6.56 22.03
CA LEU A 60 9.06 7.69 22.01
C LEU A 60 9.70 7.91 20.63
N ASN A 61 10.03 6.83 19.92
CA ASN A 61 10.55 6.94 18.55
C ASN A 61 9.50 7.49 17.60
N PHE A 62 8.25 7.04 17.70
CA PHE A 62 7.14 7.60 16.92
C PHE A 62 6.96 9.10 17.19
N LEU A 63 7.06 9.56 18.45
CA LEU A 63 7.00 10.98 18.78
C LEU A 63 8.16 11.80 18.15
N ARG A 64 9.29 11.18 17.86
CA ARG A 64 10.47 11.84 17.25
C ARG A 64 10.32 11.96 15.74
N THR A 65 9.91 10.89 15.07
CA THR A 65 9.91 10.79 13.59
C THR A 65 8.54 10.95 12.95
N SER A 66 7.46 10.79 13.73
CA SER A 66 6.08 10.61 13.24
C SER A 66 5.90 9.37 12.37
N GLU A 67 6.80 8.38 12.50
CA GLU A 67 6.81 7.14 11.73
C GLU A 67 6.86 5.93 12.66
N LEU A 68 6.09 4.88 12.34
CA LEU A 68 6.09 3.63 13.10
C LEU A 68 7.18 2.69 12.56
N THR A 69 8.26 2.55 13.33
CA THR A 69 9.38 1.66 12.98
C THR A 69 9.48 0.53 13.99
N LEU A 70 9.21 -0.70 13.57
CA LEU A 70 9.29 -1.91 14.39
C LEU A 70 10.35 -2.89 13.83
N PRO A 71 10.99 -3.69 14.69
CA PRO A 71 11.80 -4.83 14.25
C PRO A 71 11.01 -5.80 13.39
N LEU A 72 11.70 -6.51 12.48
CA LEU A 72 11.08 -7.48 11.58
C LEU A 72 10.36 -8.61 12.32
N ASP A 73 10.90 -9.02 13.46
CA ASP A 73 10.42 -10.08 14.34
C ASP A 73 9.58 -9.54 15.52
N PHE A 74 9.06 -8.32 15.41
CA PHE A 74 8.25 -7.73 16.48
C PHE A 74 6.91 -8.46 16.64
N THR A 75 6.72 -9.11 17.78
CA THR A 75 5.55 -9.94 18.08
C THR A 75 4.52 -9.26 18.98
N GLU A 76 4.87 -8.11 19.57
CA GLU A 76 4.08 -7.46 20.62
C GLU A 76 3.18 -6.32 20.10
N THR A 77 2.75 -6.37 18.83
CA THR A 77 1.96 -5.31 18.16
C THR A 77 0.67 -4.98 18.89
N ASP A 78 -0.03 -5.97 19.42
CA ASP A 78 -1.26 -5.74 20.20
C ASP A 78 -0.98 -5.07 21.55
N LEU A 79 0.15 -5.37 22.20
CA LEU A 79 0.56 -4.69 23.43
C LEU A 79 0.97 -3.25 23.14
N LEU A 80 1.72 -3.02 22.07
CA LEU A 80 2.08 -1.67 21.63
C LEU A 80 0.84 -0.84 21.27
N ARG A 81 -0.19 -1.44 20.67
CA ARG A 81 -1.48 -0.77 20.41
C ARG A 81 -2.15 -0.31 21.70
N LYS A 82 -2.12 -1.14 22.75
CA LYS A 82 -2.65 -0.76 24.09
C LYS A 82 -1.87 0.37 24.73
N GLU A 83 -0.55 0.41 24.54
CA GLU A 83 0.26 1.56 24.99
C GLU A 83 -0.08 2.82 24.19
N ALA A 84 -0.18 2.74 22.86
CA ALA A 84 -0.55 3.87 22.02
C ALA A 84 -1.92 4.47 22.39
N ASP A 85 -2.89 3.60 22.72
CA ASP A 85 -4.21 3.97 23.24
C ASP A 85 -4.12 4.66 24.61
N PHE A 86 -3.34 4.09 25.55
CA PHE A 86 -3.11 4.71 26.86
C PHE A 86 -2.53 6.13 26.75
N TYR A 87 -1.53 6.33 25.89
CA TYR A 87 -0.93 7.65 25.65
C TYR A 87 -1.78 8.55 24.74
N GLN A 88 -2.91 8.05 24.22
CA GLN A 88 -3.84 8.75 23.34
C GLN A 88 -3.16 9.34 22.09
N ILE A 89 -2.27 8.58 21.45
CA ILE A 89 -1.57 9.02 20.24
C ILE A 89 -2.33 8.52 19.01
N GLU A 90 -3.38 9.25 18.64
CA GLU A 90 -4.31 8.86 17.58
C GLU A 90 -3.63 8.45 16.25
N PRO A 91 -2.64 9.20 15.72
CA PRO A 91 -1.96 8.78 14.49
C PRO A 91 -1.22 7.43 14.61
N LEU A 92 -0.68 7.14 15.80
CA LEU A 92 -0.01 5.86 16.05
C LEU A 92 -1.02 4.72 16.19
N ILE A 93 -2.16 4.96 16.85
CA ILE A 93 -3.27 4.00 16.94
C ILE A 93 -3.75 3.64 15.52
N GLN A 94 -3.90 4.63 14.65
CA GLN A 94 -4.26 4.42 13.24
C GLN A 94 -3.20 3.59 12.51
N CYS A 95 -1.90 3.90 12.65
CA CYS A 95 -0.83 3.08 12.08
C CYS A 95 -0.82 1.63 12.58
N LEU A 96 -1.21 1.38 13.84
CA LEU A 96 -1.28 0.05 14.45
C LEU A 96 -2.61 -0.69 14.18
N SER A 97 -3.59 0.00 13.60
CA SER A 97 -4.93 -0.53 13.27
C SER A 97 -5.11 -0.74 11.77
N ASP A 98 -4.38 0.00 10.94
CA ASP A 98 -4.36 -0.17 9.50
C ASP A 98 -3.54 -1.44 9.16
N PRO A 99 -4.08 -2.42 8.41
CA PRO A 99 -3.34 -3.60 7.97
C PRO A 99 -2.25 -3.30 6.92
N LYS A 100 -1.72 -2.06 6.91
CA LYS A 100 -0.55 -1.71 6.11
C LYS A 100 0.65 -2.41 6.72
N PRO A 101 1.32 -3.30 5.97
CA PRO A 101 2.49 -3.95 6.51
C PRO A 101 3.58 -2.88 6.68
N LEU A 102 4.13 -2.83 7.88
CA LEU A 102 5.27 -1.99 8.23
C LEU A 102 6.49 -2.55 7.51
N TYR A 103 6.78 -2.04 6.32
CA TYR A 103 7.91 -2.51 5.54
C TYR A 103 9.14 -1.60 5.69
N PRO A 104 10.37 -2.16 5.63
CA PRO A 104 11.62 -1.41 5.52
C PRO A 104 11.62 -0.48 4.29
N PRO A 105 12.43 0.60 4.28
CA PRO A 105 12.50 1.58 3.19
C PRO A 105 12.83 1.00 1.80
N ASP A 106 13.32 -0.25 1.75
CA ASP A 106 13.71 -0.92 0.52
C ASP A 106 12.63 -1.83 -0.06
N ILE A 107 11.49 -2.05 0.63
CA ILE A 107 10.39 -2.84 0.06
C ILE A 107 9.33 -1.89 -0.51
N PHE A 108 9.24 -1.88 -1.84
CA PHE A 108 8.17 -1.21 -2.56
C PHE A 108 7.18 -2.24 -3.10
N GLU A 109 6.05 -1.75 -3.59
CA GLU A 109 5.06 -2.60 -4.20
C GLU A 109 5.13 -2.50 -5.72
N GLU A 110 5.36 -3.64 -6.36
CA GLU A 110 5.19 -3.75 -7.79
C GLU A 110 3.72 -3.98 -8.10
N VAL A 111 3.22 -3.22 -9.08
CA VAL A 111 1.83 -3.26 -9.51
C VAL A 111 1.76 -3.70 -10.97
N VAL A 112 0.81 -4.58 -11.24
CA VAL A 112 0.42 -4.99 -12.59
C VAL A 112 -1.06 -4.72 -12.73
N GLU A 113 -1.43 -3.96 -13.75
CA GLU A 113 -2.81 -3.75 -14.14
C GLU A 113 -3.11 -4.57 -15.38
N LEU A 114 -4.20 -5.33 -15.34
CA LEU A 114 -4.75 -6.03 -16.49
C LEU A 114 -6.14 -5.48 -16.73
N SER A 115 -6.41 -4.93 -17.91
CA SER A 115 -7.74 -4.47 -18.29
C SER A 115 -8.23 -5.14 -19.56
N SER A 116 -9.52 -5.46 -19.60
CA SER A 116 -10.24 -5.93 -20.79
C SER A 116 -11.32 -4.91 -21.11
N THR A 117 -11.11 -4.13 -22.16
CA THR A 117 -12.07 -3.12 -22.62
C THR A 117 -12.81 -3.63 -23.86
N ARG A 118 -14.14 -3.75 -23.76
CA ARG A 118 -15.02 -4.01 -24.91
C ARG A 118 -15.59 -2.70 -25.40
N LYS A 119 -15.28 -2.32 -26.64
CA LYS A 119 -15.80 -1.12 -27.28
C LYS A 119 -16.68 -1.50 -28.47
N LEU A 120 -17.85 -0.88 -28.55
CA LEU A 120 -18.69 -0.93 -29.74
C LEU A 120 -18.19 0.13 -30.73
N SER A 121 -17.48 -0.29 -31.77
CA SER A 121 -17.02 0.63 -32.82
C SER A 121 -18.08 0.76 -33.91
N LYS A 122 -18.55 1.98 -34.19
CA LYS A 122 -19.42 2.29 -35.34
C LYS A 122 -18.54 2.61 -36.55
N TYR A 123 -17.95 1.60 -37.18
CA TYR A 123 -17.38 1.79 -38.52
C TYR A 123 -18.55 1.93 -39.50
N SER A 124 -18.85 3.16 -39.92
CA SER A 124 -19.81 3.52 -40.98
C SER A 124 -21.06 2.62 -41.06
N ASN A 125 -22.19 3.06 -40.49
CA ASN A 125 -23.53 2.47 -40.60
C ASN A 125 -23.70 1.56 -41.84
N PRO A 126 -24.02 0.24 -41.72
CA PRO A 126 -24.82 -0.37 -40.65
C PRO A 126 -24.15 -1.42 -39.75
N VAL A 127 -22.84 -1.66 -39.84
CA VAL A 127 -22.19 -2.75 -39.08
C VAL A 127 -21.39 -2.21 -37.90
N ALA A 128 -21.98 -2.22 -36.70
CA ALA A 128 -21.22 -2.00 -35.47
C ALA A 128 -20.35 -3.23 -35.17
N VAL A 129 -19.07 -3.03 -34.89
CA VAL A 129 -18.08 -4.09 -34.65
C VAL A 129 -17.62 -4.00 -33.19
N ILE A 130 -17.75 -5.09 -32.45
CA ILE A 130 -17.23 -5.19 -31.08
C ILE A 130 -15.74 -5.50 -31.15
N ILE A 131 -14.93 -4.61 -30.59
CA ILE A 131 -13.49 -4.81 -30.45
C ILE A 131 -13.20 -4.98 -28.96
N THR A 132 -12.46 -6.04 -28.62
CA THR A 132 -11.97 -6.24 -27.26
C THR A 132 -10.48 -5.97 -27.23
N GLN A 133 -10.05 -5.05 -26.36
CA GLN A 133 -8.65 -4.78 -26.11
C GLN A 133 -8.29 -5.30 -24.72
N LEU A 134 -7.28 -6.17 -24.65
CA LEU A 134 -6.72 -6.68 -23.41
C LEU A 134 -5.37 -6.01 -23.19
N THR A 135 -5.21 -5.27 -22.11
CA THR A 135 -4.06 -4.40 -21.86
C THR A 135 -3.40 -4.75 -20.55
N ILE A 136 -2.10 -5.00 -20.57
CA ILE A 136 -1.27 -5.16 -19.37
C ILE A 136 -0.42 -3.90 -19.22
N THR A 137 -0.48 -3.28 -18.06
CA THR A 137 0.36 -2.12 -17.71
C THR A 137 1.19 -2.46 -16.48
N THR A 138 2.52 -2.37 -16.58
CA THR A 138 3.44 -2.64 -15.47
C THR A 138 4.82 -2.05 -15.72
N LYS A 139 5.49 -1.63 -14.64
CA LYS A 139 6.89 -1.19 -14.68
C LYS A 139 7.89 -2.34 -14.54
N VAL A 140 7.41 -3.57 -14.36
CA VAL A 140 8.26 -4.75 -14.18
C VAL A 140 8.71 -5.26 -15.54
N HIS A 141 9.89 -4.82 -15.99
CA HIS A 141 10.42 -5.15 -17.32
C HIS A 141 10.52 -6.66 -17.58
N ALA A 142 11.00 -7.44 -16.61
CA ALA A 142 11.09 -8.89 -16.73
C ALA A 142 9.73 -9.57 -16.96
N LEU A 143 8.65 -9.00 -16.40
CA LEU A 143 7.29 -9.50 -16.63
C LEU A 143 6.85 -9.24 -18.08
N LEU A 144 7.10 -8.02 -18.59
CA LEU A 144 6.78 -7.65 -19.98
C LEU A 144 7.53 -8.51 -21.00
N GLU A 145 8.84 -8.68 -20.81
CA GLU A 145 9.65 -9.57 -21.65
C GLU A 145 9.14 -11.02 -21.59
N GLY A 146 8.83 -11.49 -20.39
CA GLY A 146 8.27 -12.82 -20.20
C GLY A 146 6.92 -13.00 -20.90
N ILE A 147 6.07 -11.97 -20.97
CA ILE A 147 4.82 -12.03 -21.73
C ILE A 147 5.10 -12.15 -23.22
N SER A 148 5.99 -11.31 -23.77
CA SER A 148 6.37 -11.37 -25.19
C SER A 148 6.97 -12.72 -25.60
N ASN A 149 7.75 -13.35 -24.71
CA ASN A 149 8.41 -14.63 -24.98
C ASN A 149 7.49 -15.85 -24.81
N ASN A 150 6.57 -15.82 -23.83
CA ASN A 150 5.72 -16.98 -23.52
C ASN A 150 4.38 -16.99 -24.26
N PHE A 151 3.88 -15.82 -24.72
CA PHE A 151 2.55 -15.68 -25.34
C PHE A 151 2.63 -15.52 -26.86
N THR A 152 3.63 -16.13 -27.50
CA THR A 152 3.89 -16.00 -28.94
C THR A 152 2.74 -16.42 -29.85
N LYS A 153 1.88 -17.34 -29.38
CA LYS A 153 0.63 -17.75 -30.05
C LYS A 153 -0.30 -16.56 -30.36
N TRP A 154 -0.24 -15.48 -29.57
CA TRP A 154 -1.06 -14.28 -29.74
C TRP A 154 -0.30 -13.11 -30.37
N ASN A 155 0.91 -13.32 -30.91
CA ASN A 155 1.70 -12.25 -31.54
C ASN A 155 0.94 -11.50 -32.63
N LYS A 156 0.09 -12.19 -33.41
CA LYS A 156 -0.76 -11.56 -34.44
C LYS A 156 -1.80 -10.57 -33.88
N HIS A 157 -2.12 -10.67 -32.59
CA HIS A 157 -3.04 -9.78 -31.88
C HIS A 157 -2.31 -8.70 -31.07
N MET A 158 -1.00 -8.86 -30.86
CA MET A 158 -0.19 -7.97 -30.06
C MET A 158 0.02 -6.65 -30.79
N MET A 159 -0.27 -5.55 -30.11
CA MET A 159 -0.03 -4.18 -30.57
C MET A 159 1.30 -3.66 -30.04
N ASP A 160 1.80 -2.59 -30.65
CA ASP A 160 3.06 -1.93 -30.31
C ASP A 160 3.23 -1.79 -28.79
N THR A 161 4.35 -2.31 -28.30
CA THR A 161 4.72 -2.23 -26.88
C THR A 161 5.17 -0.82 -26.59
N ARG A 162 4.45 -0.12 -25.72
CA ARG A 162 4.90 1.19 -25.19
C ARG A 162 5.68 0.97 -23.91
N ASP A 163 6.40 2.00 -23.47
CA ASP A 163 7.04 2.00 -22.16
C ASP A 163 6.01 1.57 -21.11
N CYS A 164 6.22 0.40 -20.51
CA CYS A 164 5.37 -0.21 -19.47
C CYS A 164 4.02 -0.83 -19.91
N GLN A 165 3.75 -1.05 -21.21
CA GLN A 165 2.44 -1.59 -21.64
C GLN A 165 2.52 -2.58 -22.81
N VAL A 166 1.76 -3.67 -22.70
CA VAL A 166 1.48 -4.63 -23.78
C VAL A 166 -0.04 -4.69 -23.99
N SER A 167 -0.50 -4.54 -25.23
CA SER A 167 -1.92 -4.62 -25.57
C SER A 167 -2.18 -5.69 -26.62
N PHE A 168 -3.31 -6.36 -26.53
CA PHE A 168 -3.81 -7.32 -27.51
C PHE A 168 -5.18 -6.88 -27.99
N THR A 169 -5.40 -6.90 -29.31
CA THR A 169 -6.67 -6.51 -29.92
C THR A 169 -7.36 -7.69 -30.59
N PHE A 170 -8.63 -7.90 -30.25
CA PHE A 170 -9.47 -8.98 -30.72
C PHE A 170 -10.69 -8.43 -31.44
N GLY A 171 -10.94 -8.94 -32.65
CA GLY A 171 -12.18 -8.69 -33.37
C GLY A 171 -13.37 -9.48 -32.80
N PRO A 172 -14.58 -9.29 -33.34
CA PRO A 172 -15.80 -9.96 -32.84
C PRO A 172 -15.71 -11.48 -32.87
N CYS A 173 -15.04 -12.05 -33.87
CA CYS A 173 -14.92 -13.50 -34.06
C CYS A 173 -13.88 -14.14 -33.12
N ASP A 174 -13.04 -13.35 -32.45
CA ASP A 174 -11.94 -13.84 -31.63
C ASP A 174 -12.23 -13.78 -30.13
N TYR A 175 -13.49 -13.64 -29.73
CA TYR A 175 -13.90 -13.57 -28.31
C TYR A 175 -13.33 -14.71 -27.45
N HIS A 176 -13.37 -15.96 -27.95
CA HIS A 176 -12.83 -17.10 -27.21
C HIS A 176 -11.30 -17.03 -27.05
N GLN A 177 -10.59 -16.42 -28.00
CA GLN A 177 -9.15 -16.22 -27.91
C GLN A 177 -8.80 -15.15 -26.87
N GLU A 178 -9.60 -14.10 -26.76
CA GLU A 178 -9.48 -13.10 -25.69
C GLU A 178 -9.65 -13.73 -24.31
N VAL A 179 -10.75 -14.46 -24.10
CA VAL A 179 -11.02 -15.11 -22.80
C VAL A 179 -9.90 -16.07 -22.44
N SER A 180 -9.44 -16.87 -23.41
CA SER A 180 -8.31 -17.80 -23.20
C SER A 180 -7.03 -17.07 -22.83
N LEU A 181 -6.69 -15.99 -23.54
CA LEU A 181 -5.51 -15.19 -23.26
C LEU A 181 -5.59 -14.56 -21.86
N ARG A 182 -6.75 -13.99 -21.51
CA ARG A 182 -6.96 -13.37 -20.20
C ARG A 182 -6.74 -14.34 -19.06
N VAL A 183 -7.28 -15.55 -19.14
CA VAL A 183 -7.09 -16.59 -18.10
C VAL A 183 -5.61 -16.97 -17.99
N LEU A 184 -4.93 -17.17 -19.11
CA LEU A 184 -3.51 -17.53 -19.12
C LEU A 184 -2.61 -16.40 -18.60
N LEU A 185 -2.92 -15.15 -18.92
CA LEU A 185 -2.20 -13.99 -18.38
C LEU A 185 -2.41 -13.86 -16.88
N MET A 186 -3.62 -14.08 -16.38
CA MET A 186 -3.91 -14.06 -14.94
C MET A 186 -3.08 -15.13 -14.22
N ASP A 187 -3.10 -16.37 -14.72
CA ASP A 187 -2.31 -17.48 -14.18
C ASP A 187 -0.81 -17.19 -14.24
N TYR A 188 -0.32 -16.64 -15.37
CA TYR A 188 1.08 -16.28 -15.52
C TYR A 188 1.52 -15.19 -14.53
N ILE A 189 0.76 -14.09 -14.41
CA ILE A 189 1.02 -13.00 -13.45
C ILE A 189 1.06 -13.57 -12.03
N MET A 190 0.10 -14.44 -11.67
CA MET A 190 0.06 -15.08 -10.35
C MET A 190 1.27 -16.01 -10.11
N LYS A 191 1.72 -16.76 -11.12
CA LYS A 191 2.94 -17.58 -11.04
C LYS A 191 4.22 -16.76 -10.85
N GLN A 192 4.22 -15.49 -11.24
CA GLN A 192 5.30 -14.55 -10.94
C GLN A 192 5.22 -13.98 -9.51
N GLY A 193 4.35 -14.50 -8.65
CA GLY A 193 4.23 -14.10 -7.25
C GLY A 193 3.32 -12.90 -7.00
N PHE A 194 2.61 -12.41 -8.02
CA PHE A 194 1.61 -11.37 -7.86
C PHE A 194 0.29 -11.92 -7.32
N THR A 195 -0.35 -11.15 -6.44
CA THR A 195 -1.66 -11.48 -5.87
C THR A 195 -2.71 -10.48 -6.34
N ILE A 196 -3.94 -10.95 -6.56
CA ILE A 196 -5.04 -10.06 -6.94
C ILE A 196 -5.39 -9.19 -5.73
N ARG A 197 -5.25 -7.88 -5.88
CA ARG A 197 -5.66 -6.89 -4.87
C ARG A 197 -7.10 -6.46 -5.05
N ASN A 198 -7.50 -6.22 -6.30
CA ASN A 198 -8.75 -5.57 -6.59
C ASN A 198 -9.25 -5.94 -7.99
N THR A 199 -10.56 -6.05 -8.12
CA THR A 199 -11.26 -6.30 -9.38
C THR A 199 -12.40 -5.30 -9.52
N ARG A 200 -12.43 -4.55 -10.62
CA ARG A 200 -13.47 -3.55 -10.88
C ARG A 200 -14.10 -3.77 -12.25
N VAL A 201 -15.39 -3.47 -12.34
CA VAL A 201 -16.13 -3.43 -13.59
C VAL A 201 -16.66 -2.01 -13.75
N HIS A 202 -16.24 -1.34 -14.82
CA HIS A 202 -16.68 0.01 -15.15
C HIS A 202 -17.57 -0.02 -16.38
N HIS A 203 -18.78 0.52 -16.23
CA HIS A 203 -19.68 0.81 -17.34
C HIS A 203 -19.55 2.29 -17.67
N MET A 204 -18.94 2.62 -18.81
CA MET A 204 -18.75 4.00 -19.21
C MET A 204 -19.91 4.44 -20.11
N SER A 205 -20.69 5.42 -19.66
CA SER A 205 -21.69 6.10 -20.47
C SER A 205 -21.35 7.59 -20.57
N GLU A 206 -20.69 8.02 -21.64
CA GLU A 206 -20.63 9.43 -22.00
C GLU A 206 -21.33 9.68 -23.34
N ARG A 207 -21.90 10.87 -23.45
CA ARG A 207 -23.03 11.31 -24.28
C ARG A 207 -22.87 11.24 -25.81
N ALA A 208 -22.03 10.37 -26.37
CA ALA A 208 -22.05 10.06 -27.80
C ALA A 208 -21.48 8.66 -28.07
N ASN A 209 -22.36 7.69 -28.39
CA ASN A 209 -22.07 6.33 -28.88
C ASN A 209 -21.52 5.28 -27.89
N GLU A 210 -22.43 4.79 -27.04
CA GLU A 210 -22.72 3.38 -26.64
C GLU A 210 -21.63 2.41 -26.11
N ASN A 211 -21.88 1.95 -24.88
CA ASN A 211 -21.62 0.60 -24.35
C ASN A 211 -20.17 0.12 -24.25
N THR A 212 -19.29 0.94 -23.68
CA THR A 212 -17.97 0.45 -23.26
C THR A 212 -18.06 -0.23 -21.90
N VAL A 213 -17.66 -1.51 -21.86
CA VAL A 213 -17.49 -2.27 -20.61
C VAL A 213 -16.01 -2.53 -20.41
N GLU A 214 -15.47 -2.08 -19.29
CA GLU A 214 -14.10 -2.36 -18.89
C GLU A 214 -14.09 -3.24 -17.65
N HIS A 215 -13.41 -4.37 -17.75
CA HIS A 215 -13.02 -5.15 -16.59
C HIS A 215 -11.56 -4.84 -16.26
N HIS A 216 -11.28 -4.54 -15.01
CA HIS A 216 -9.96 -4.14 -14.56
C HIS A 216 -9.54 -4.98 -13.35
N TRP A 217 -8.34 -5.55 -13.41
CA TRP A 217 -7.72 -6.33 -12.36
C TRP A 217 -6.40 -5.69 -11.97
N THR A 218 -6.23 -5.43 -10.68
CA THR A 218 -4.97 -4.91 -10.12
C THR A 218 -4.31 -6.03 -9.33
N PHE A 219 -3.05 -6.31 -9.65
CA PHE A 219 -2.23 -7.25 -8.93
C PHE A 219 -1.06 -6.54 -8.25
N CYS A 220 -0.67 -7.05 -7.09
CA CYS A 220 0.46 -6.52 -6.34
C CYS A 220 1.38 -7.64 -5.82
N ARG A 221 2.67 -7.34 -5.74
CA ARG A 221 3.63 -8.10 -4.93
C ARG A 221 4.60 -7.17 -4.21
N PRO A 222 5.06 -7.52 -3.00
CA PRO A 222 6.21 -6.87 -2.38
C PRO A 222 7.48 -7.12 -3.22
N ALA A 223 8.30 -6.10 -3.41
CA ALA A 223 9.59 -6.18 -4.09
C ALA A 223 10.65 -5.41 -3.30
N ILE A 224 11.87 -5.94 -3.26
CA ILE A 224 13.01 -5.30 -2.60
C ILE A 224 13.78 -4.50 -3.65
N LYS A 225 14.13 -3.25 -3.34
CA LYS A 225 15.04 -2.44 -4.13
C LYS A 225 16.44 -3.06 -4.03
N VAL A 226 16.87 -3.72 -5.10
CA VAL A 226 18.26 -4.16 -5.24
C VAL A 226 19.06 -2.92 -5.60
N GLU A 227 20.01 -2.51 -4.76
CA GLU A 227 21.01 -1.52 -5.17
C GLU A 227 21.89 -2.16 -6.26
N ASP A 228 21.80 -1.63 -7.48
CA ASP A 228 22.76 -1.88 -8.56
C ASP A 228 24.03 -1.03 -8.36
#